data_AF-A0A0E2YY93-F1
#
_entry.id   AF-A0A0E2YY93-F1
#
_cell.length_a   1.000
_cell.length_b   1.000
_cell.length_c   1.000
_cell.angle_alpha   90.00
_cell.angle_beta   90.00
_cell.angle_gamma   90.00
#
_symmetry.space_group_name_H-M   'P 1'
#
loop_
_entity.id
_entity.type
_entity.pdbx_description
1 polymer ?
#
loop_
_entity_poly.entity_id
_entity_poly.type
_entity_poly.pdbx_seq_one_letter_code
_entity_poly.pdbx_strand_id
1 'polypeptide(L)'
;DGIRDDGQTRKNAGVGINDLVNVKKIIAKPAKSVTLMPVNGNVTVDKEFTDFVKNRLRGLPLSEGDEISVMILGNSMDFKIHKIAPKAVVKIERSTTVTILTETSIDKKIRVTFEEIGGLKTQTKRMREIVELPLKHP
;
A
#
# COMPACT_ATOMS: atom_id res chain seq x y z
N ASP A 1 -19.94 -16.79 7.24
CA ASP A 1 -19.35 -16.15 6.04
C ASP A 1 -18.16 -15.30 6.42
N GLY A 2 -17.09 -15.36 5.64
CA GLY A 2 -15.85 -14.61 5.89
C GLY A 2 -15.32 -14.05 4.58
N ILE A 3 -14.75 -12.84 4.64
CA ILE A 3 -14.13 -12.19 3.49
C ILE A 3 -12.64 -12.51 3.50
N ARG A 4 -12.11 -12.89 2.34
CA ARG A 4 -10.66 -13.06 2.14
C ARG A 4 -10.17 -11.89 1.32
N ASP A 5 -9.22 -11.16 1.86
CA ASP A 5 -8.54 -10.03 1.23
C ASP A 5 -7.02 -10.24 1.24
N ASP A 6 -6.32 -9.44 0.44
CA ASP A 6 -4.86 -9.41 0.46
C ASP A 6 -4.34 -8.44 1.56
N GLY A 7 -3.07 -8.58 1.91
CA GLY A 7 -2.45 -7.73 2.93
C GLY A 7 -2.47 -6.24 2.60
N GLN A 8 -2.46 -5.88 1.32
CA GLN A 8 -2.49 -4.48 0.88
C GLN A 8 -3.86 -3.85 1.13
N THR A 9 -4.92 -4.53 0.73
CA THR A 9 -6.32 -4.13 0.89
C THR A 9 -6.65 -4.00 2.38
N ARG A 10 -6.20 -4.98 3.18
CA ARG A 10 -6.35 -4.95 4.63
C ARG A 10 -5.61 -3.78 5.27
N LYS A 11 -4.38 -3.49 4.82
CA LYS A 11 -3.59 -2.33 5.26
C LYS A 11 -4.30 -1.01 4.93
N ASN A 12 -4.83 -0.88 3.71
CA ASN A 12 -5.56 0.31 3.27
C ASN A 12 -6.89 0.49 4.03
N ALA A 13 -7.59 -0.60 4.34
CA ALA A 13 -8.78 -0.57 5.17
C ALA A 13 -8.48 -0.31 6.66
N GLY A 14 -7.24 -0.49 7.10
CA GLY A 14 -6.82 -0.30 8.48
C GLY A 14 -7.35 -1.35 9.45
N VAL A 15 -7.66 -2.55 8.95
CA VAL A 15 -8.33 -3.62 9.73
C VAL A 15 -7.39 -4.78 10.03
N GLY A 16 -7.63 -5.47 11.14
CA GLY A 16 -6.92 -6.68 11.57
C GLY A 16 -7.62 -7.97 11.14
N ILE A 17 -6.97 -9.10 11.43
CA ILE A 17 -7.59 -10.42 11.25
C ILE A 17 -8.76 -10.54 12.24
N ASN A 18 -9.92 -10.98 11.76
CA ASN A 18 -11.19 -11.13 12.50
C ASN A 18 -11.92 -9.81 12.84
N ASP A 19 -11.49 -8.67 12.31
CA ASP A 19 -12.26 -7.43 12.46
C ASP A 19 -13.55 -7.45 11.65
N LEU A 20 -14.58 -6.78 12.17
CA LEU A 20 -15.84 -6.58 11.47
C LEU A 20 -15.73 -5.42 10.48
N VAL A 21 -16.15 -5.67 9.24
CA VAL A 21 -16.09 -4.68 8.16
C VAL A 21 -17.44 -4.45 7.51
N ASN A 22 -17.70 -3.22 7.09
CA ASN A 22 -18.90 -2.85 6.34
C ASN A 22 -18.59 -2.87 4.85
N VAL A 23 -19.23 -3.78 4.11
CA VAL A 23 -19.08 -3.88 2.66
C VAL A 23 -20.24 -3.19 1.96
N LYS A 24 -19.92 -2.32 1.01
CA LYS A 24 -20.91 -1.66 0.15
C LYS A 24 -20.51 -1.80 -1.31
N LYS A 25 -21.47 -2.16 -2.16
CA LYS A 25 -21.27 -2.11 -3.61
C LYS A 25 -21.13 -0.66 -4.07
N ILE A 26 -20.05 -0.39 -4.81
CA ILE A 26 -19.77 0.93 -5.37
C ILE A 26 -19.53 0.84 -6.88
N ILE A 27 -19.67 1.97 -7.57
CA ILE A 27 -19.29 2.11 -8.98
C ILE A 27 -18.05 3.00 -9.03
N ALA A 28 -16.93 2.44 -9.46
CA ALA A 28 -15.69 3.19 -9.65
C ALA A 28 -15.80 4.13 -10.86
N LYS A 29 -15.63 5.43 -10.63
CA LYS A 29 -15.69 6.45 -11.68
C LYS A 29 -14.36 6.55 -12.43
N PRO A 30 -14.32 6.88 -13.73
CA PRO A 30 -13.07 7.20 -14.40
C PRO A 30 -12.36 8.37 -13.71
N ALA A 31 -11.08 8.19 -13.37
CA ALA A 31 -10.27 9.26 -12.80
C ALA A 31 -9.92 10.31 -13.86
N LYS A 32 -10.05 11.59 -13.51
CA LYS A 32 -9.50 12.70 -14.33
C LYS A 32 -8.02 12.89 -14.04
N SER A 33 -7.67 12.95 -12.76
CA SER A 33 -6.29 13.08 -12.32
C SER A 33 -6.04 12.26 -11.05
N VAL A 34 -4.85 11.67 -10.97
CA VAL A 34 -4.35 10.97 -9.79
C VAL A 34 -2.94 11.43 -9.50
N THR A 35 -2.69 11.85 -8.25
CA THR A 35 -1.37 12.22 -7.77
C THR A 35 -0.86 11.13 -6.83
N LEU A 36 0.30 10.57 -7.16
CA LEU A 36 0.99 9.53 -6.41
C LEU A 36 2.20 10.14 -5.72
N MET A 37 2.50 9.66 -4.51
CA MET A 37 3.67 10.08 -3.75
C MET A 37 4.46 8.83 -3.34
N PRO A 38 5.77 8.75 -3.63
CA PRO A 38 6.59 7.62 -3.22
C PRO A 38 6.70 7.56 -1.68
N VAL A 39 6.60 6.37 -1.10
CA VAL A 39 6.73 6.17 0.34
C VAL A 39 8.20 5.93 0.73
N ASN A 40 8.91 5.16 -0.09
CA ASN A 40 10.29 4.76 0.16
C ASN A 40 11.21 5.25 -0.98
N GLY A 41 12.10 6.19 -0.65
CA GLY A 41 13.19 6.63 -1.52
C GLY A 41 12.86 7.78 -2.48
N ASN A 42 13.92 8.44 -2.96
CA ASN A 42 13.81 9.44 -4.02
C ASN A 42 13.76 8.70 -5.36
N VAL A 43 12.80 9.05 -6.21
CA VAL A 43 12.70 8.50 -7.56
C VAL A 43 12.77 9.61 -8.59
N THR A 44 13.63 9.38 -9.58
CA THR A 44 13.65 10.17 -10.79
C THR A 44 12.42 9.80 -11.61
N VAL A 45 11.44 10.69 -11.62
CA VAL A 45 10.20 10.50 -12.38
C VAL A 45 10.41 11.07 -13.77
N ASP A 46 10.47 10.19 -14.76
CA ASP A 46 10.37 10.56 -16.17
C ASP A 46 8.99 10.17 -16.75
N LYS A 47 8.79 10.50 -18.03
CA LYS A 47 7.53 10.22 -18.72
C LYS A 47 7.30 8.71 -18.87
N GLU A 48 8.35 7.94 -19.17
CA GLU A 48 8.27 6.49 -19.39
C GLU A 48 7.90 5.75 -18.10
N PHE A 49 8.49 6.15 -16.99
CA PHE A 49 8.18 5.65 -15.65
C PHE A 49 6.74 5.97 -15.26
N THR A 50 6.29 7.19 -15.50
CA THR A 50 4.91 7.59 -15.23
C THR A 50 3.92 6.76 -16.05
N ASP A 51 4.22 6.54 -17.34
CA ASP A 51 3.42 5.70 -18.22
C ASP A 51 3.43 4.22 -17.79
N PHE A 52 4.57 3.71 -17.31
CA PHE A 52 4.68 2.36 -16.75
C PHE A 52 3.78 2.19 -15.52
N VAL A 53 3.89 3.09 -14.54
CA VAL A 53 3.08 3.05 -13.32
C VAL A 53 1.59 3.19 -13.65
N LYS A 54 1.23 4.13 -14.54
CA LYS A 54 -0.14 4.29 -15.03
C LYS A 54 -0.70 3.01 -15.65
N ASN A 55 0.09 2.32 -16.47
CA ASN A 55 -0.32 1.07 -17.09
C ASN A 55 -0.50 -0.05 -16.06
N ARG A 56 0.35 -0.11 -15.03
CA ARG A 56 0.26 -1.12 -13.97
C ARG A 56 -0.97 -0.92 -13.09
N LEU A 57 -1.35 0.33 -12.82
CA LEU A 57 -2.49 0.69 -11.98
C LEU A 57 -3.83 0.76 -12.74
N ARG A 58 -3.80 0.56 -14.06
CA ARG A 58 -4.99 0.59 -14.90
C ARG A 58 -5.98 -0.50 -14.47
N GLY A 59 -7.23 -0.11 -14.26
CA GLY A 59 -8.31 -1.01 -13.87
C GLY A 59 -8.38 -1.33 -12.37
N LEU A 60 -7.42 -0.87 -11.57
CA LEU A 60 -7.52 -0.94 -10.12
C LEU A 60 -8.40 0.20 -9.60
N PRO A 61 -9.34 -0.08 -8.67
CA PRO A 61 -10.03 0.97 -7.94
C PRO A 61 -9.05 1.58 -6.91
N LEU A 62 -8.97 2.89 -6.89
CA LEU A 62 -8.11 3.67 -6.02
C LEU A 62 -8.93 4.70 -5.23
N SER A 63 -8.54 4.88 -3.98
CA SER A 63 -9.08 5.90 -3.08
C SER A 63 -7.95 6.81 -2.57
N GLU A 64 -8.30 8.02 -2.15
CA GLU A 64 -7.35 8.96 -1.57
C GLU A 64 -6.82 8.41 -0.24
N GLY A 65 -5.51 8.42 -0.05
CA GLY A 65 -4.84 7.87 1.13
C GLY A 65 -4.43 6.40 1.03
N ASP A 66 -4.90 5.66 0.01
CA ASP A 66 -4.48 4.27 -0.21
C ASP A 66 -2.97 4.19 -0.42
N GLU A 67 -2.37 3.11 0.06
CA GLU A 67 -1.01 2.73 -0.31
C GLU A 67 -1.09 1.61 -1.35
N ILE A 68 -0.19 1.62 -2.32
CA ILE A 68 -0.12 0.63 -3.38
C ILE A 68 1.33 0.26 -3.66
N SER A 69 1.62 -1.03 -3.71
CA SER A 69 2.91 -1.56 -4.11
C SER A 69 2.90 -1.83 -5.62
N VAL A 70 3.90 -1.30 -6.31
CA VAL A 70 4.13 -1.50 -7.75
C VAL A 70 5.51 -2.13 -7.94
N MET A 71 5.53 -3.31 -8.56
CA MET A 71 6.77 -3.99 -8.90
C MET A 71 7.40 -3.37 -10.16
N ILE A 72 8.63 -2.85 -10.02
CA ILE A 72 9.43 -2.23 -11.07
C ILE A 72 10.78 -2.95 -11.12
N LEU A 73 11.06 -3.62 -12.24
CA LEU A 73 12.34 -4.32 -12.45
C LEU A 73 12.74 -5.28 -11.32
N GLY A 74 11.76 -5.98 -10.75
CA GLY A 74 11.98 -6.92 -9.63
C GLY A 74 12.02 -6.29 -8.23
N ASN A 75 12.01 -4.95 -8.13
CA ASN A 75 11.91 -4.25 -6.86
C ASN A 75 10.46 -3.80 -6.61
N SER A 76 9.98 -3.95 -5.37
CA SER A 76 8.70 -3.37 -4.95
C SER A 76 8.91 -1.91 -4.60
N MET A 77 8.07 -1.03 -5.16
CA MET A 77 8.01 0.37 -4.79
C MET A 77 6.62 0.75 -4.34
N ASP A 78 6.55 1.39 -3.17
CA ASP A 78 5.28 1.77 -2.57
C ASP A 78 4.95 3.22 -2.88
N PHE A 79 3.70 3.45 -3.28
CA PHE A 79 3.14 4.78 -3.53
C PHE A 79 1.91 4.99 -2.66
N LYS A 80 1.81 6.19 -2.08
CA LYS A 80 0.61 6.69 -1.42
C LYS A 80 -0.20 7.53 -2.40
N ILE A 81 -1.50 7.28 -2.50
CA ILE A 81 -2.41 8.10 -3.28
C ILE A 81 -2.60 9.43 -2.53
N HIS A 82 -1.93 10.48 -3.01
CA HIS A 82 -1.96 11.79 -2.37
C HIS A 82 -3.25 12.56 -2.68
N LYS A 83 -3.70 12.50 -3.94
CA LYS A 83 -4.88 13.25 -4.39
C LYS A 83 -5.55 12.57 -5.58
N ILE A 84 -6.88 12.59 -5.60
CA ILE A 84 -7.68 12.10 -6.72
C ILE A 84 -8.75 13.11 -7.13
N ALA A 85 -9.05 13.16 -8.43
CA ALA A 85 -10.17 13.92 -8.95
C ALA A 85 -10.99 13.05 -9.91
N PRO A 86 -12.31 12.89 -9.68
CA PRO A 86 -13.11 13.41 -8.55
C PRO A 86 -12.80 12.72 -7.21
N LYS A 87 -13.20 13.36 -6.08
CA LYS A 87 -13.12 12.79 -4.71
C LYS A 87 -14.14 11.67 -4.52
N ALA A 88 -13.86 10.50 -5.09
CA ALA A 88 -14.63 9.27 -4.98
C ALA A 88 -13.69 8.09 -5.24
N VAL A 89 -14.15 6.86 -5.08
CA VAL A 89 -13.37 5.72 -5.59
C VAL A 89 -13.31 5.80 -7.10
N VAL A 90 -12.08 5.89 -7.62
CA VAL A 90 -11.82 6.08 -9.05
C VAL A 90 -11.03 4.93 -9.63
N LYS A 91 -11.14 4.73 -10.94
CA LYS A 91 -10.30 3.81 -11.71
C LYS A 91 -9.44 4.60 -12.69
N ILE A 92 -8.18 4.19 -12.84
CA ILE A 92 -7.29 4.79 -13.85
C ILE A 92 -7.68 4.26 -15.24
N GLU A 93 -7.91 5.20 -16.16
CA GLU A 93 -8.16 4.93 -17.58
C GLU A 93 -7.07 5.58 -18.46
N ARG A 94 -7.14 5.33 -19.77
CA ARG A 94 -6.16 5.89 -20.72
C ARG A 94 -6.14 7.42 -20.70
N SER A 95 -7.29 8.05 -20.50
CA SER A 95 -7.48 9.50 -20.42
C SER A 95 -7.06 10.12 -19.09
N THR A 96 -6.78 9.32 -18.04
CA THR A 96 -6.39 9.84 -16.73
C THR A 96 -4.99 10.43 -16.76
N THR A 97 -4.84 11.63 -16.21
CA THR A 97 -3.53 12.24 -15.98
C THR A 97 -2.95 11.73 -14.66
N VAL A 98 -1.82 11.04 -14.71
CA VAL A 98 -1.12 10.56 -13.52
C VAL A 98 0.09 11.45 -13.29
N THR A 99 0.27 11.92 -12.06
CA THR A 99 1.43 12.72 -11.64
C THR A 99 2.09 12.04 -10.45
N ILE A 100 3.39 11.81 -10.51
CA ILE A 100 4.16 11.23 -9.41
C ILE A 100 5.02 12.35 -8.83
N LEU A 101 4.90 12.57 -7.54
CA LEU A 101 5.72 13.54 -6.81
C LEU A 101 7.12 12.99 -6.59
N THR A 102 8.13 13.86 -6.57
CA THR A 102 9.53 13.50 -6.34
C THR A 102 9.89 13.43 -4.86
N GLU A 103 9.03 13.97 -3.99
CA GLU A 103 9.22 14.00 -2.54
C GLU A 103 8.55 12.80 -1.88
N THR A 104 9.19 12.27 -0.83
CA THR A 104 8.66 11.13 -0.07
C THR A 104 7.67 11.57 0.99
N SER A 105 6.67 10.73 1.26
CA SER A 105 5.85 10.91 2.46
C SER A 105 6.70 10.68 3.71
N ILE A 106 6.79 11.67 4.60
CA ILE A 106 7.52 11.60 5.88
C ILE A 106 6.83 10.67 6.91
N ASP A 107 5.86 9.86 6.50
CA ASP A 107 5.02 9.05 7.38
C ASP A 107 5.71 7.71 7.68
N LYS A 108 6.78 7.77 8.50
CA LYS A 108 7.41 6.60 9.11
C LYS A 108 6.42 5.90 10.05
N LYS A 109 5.56 5.05 9.49
CA LYS A 109 4.95 3.93 10.22
C LYS A 109 5.27 2.64 9.48
N ILE A 110 6.51 2.18 9.68
CA ILE A 110 6.89 0.78 9.44
C ILE A 110 6.08 -0.06 10.45
N ARG A 111 4.84 -0.40 10.07
CA ARG A 111 4.12 -1.52 10.67
C ARG A 111 4.46 -2.73 9.82
N VAL A 112 5.50 -3.44 10.25
CA VAL A 112 5.85 -4.77 9.72
C VAL A 112 4.61 -5.66 9.89
N THR A 113 3.89 -5.92 8.82
CA THR A 113 2.85 -6.95 8.80
C THR A 113 3.54 -8.30 8.61
N PHE A 114 3.29 -9.22 9.55
CA PHE A 114 3.84 -10.57 9.70
C PHE A 114 3.55 -11.56 8.54
N GLU A 115 3.34 -11.09 7.31
CA GLU A 115 3.05 -11.93 6.13
C GLU A 115 4.26 -12.22 5.24
N GLU A 116 5.40 -11.52 5.41
CA GLU A 116 6.62 -11.82 4.64
C GLU A 116 7.41 -13.04 5.15
N ILE A 117 6.96 -13.69 6.23
CA ILE A 117 7.64 -14.89 6.76
C ILE A 117 6.68 -16.08 6.71
N GLY A 118 6.47 -16.60 5.50
CA GLY A 118 5.61 -17.76 5.27
C GLY A 118 6.09 -18.64 4.13
N GLY A 119 7.34 -19.13 4.16
CA GLY A 119 7.86 -19.94 3.04
C GLY A 119 9.04 -20.88 3.27
N LEU A 120 9.70 -20.87 4.43
CA LEU A 120 10.77 -21.83 4.74
C LEU A 120 10.59 -22.36 6.16
N LYS A 121 9.68 -23.33 6.31
CA LYS A 121 9.82 -24.28 7.42
C LYS A 121 11.09 -25.09 7.12
N THR A 122 12.12 -24.97 7.96
CA THR A 122 12.63 -26.03 8.84
C THR A 122 13.90 -25.52 9.54
N GLN A 123 14.04 -25.87 10.83
CA GLN A 123 15.24 -25.87 11.67
C GLN A 123 15.43 -24.70 12.66
N THR A 124 14.81 -24.89 13.83
CA THR A 124 15.38 -24.75 15.19
C THR A 124 16.68 -23.96 15.36
N LYS A 125 16.70 -23.02 16.32
CA LYS A 125 17.24 -23.25 17.69
C LYS A 125 17.51 -21.90 18.40
N ARG A 126 16.90 -21.78 19.58
CA ARG A 126 17.35 -21.06 20.80
C ARG A 126 18.50 -20.06 20.62
N MET A 127 18.26 -18.80 20.95
CA MET A 127 18.89 -18.12 22.09
C MET A 127 18.41 -16.67 22.21
N ARG A 128 18.31 -16.24 23.47
CA ARG A 128 18.18 -14.87 24.01
C ARG A 128 16.71 -14.42 24.19
N GLU A 129 16.01 -14.57 25.32
CA GLU A 129 16.30 -14.37 26.76
C GLU A 129 17.33 -13.29 27.07
N ILE A 130 16.99 -12.35 27.96
CA ILE A 130 17.72 -11.12 28.29
C ILE A 130 17.43 -9.99 27.27
N VAL A 131 16.27 -9.32 27.34
CA VAL A 131 16.11 -7.90 27.75
C VAL A 131 14.62 -7.55 27.96
N GLU A 132 13.84 -8.37 28.65
CA GLU A 132 12.59 -7.87 29.26
C GLU A 132 12.62 -8.23 30.74
N LEU A 133 13.52 -7.54 31.46
CA LEU A 133 13.40 -7.46 32.91
C LEU A 133 12.18 -6.57 33.24
N PRO A 134 11.41 -6.96 34.28
CA PRO A 134 10.11 -6.40 34.58
C PRO A 134 10.26 -5.03 35.27
N LEU A 135 9.54 -4.03 34.78
CA LEU A 135 9.29 -2.80 35.52
C LEU A 135 7.77 -2.61 35.65
N LYS A 136 7.18 -3.32 36.60
CA LYS A 136 5.92 -2.90 37.22
C LYS A 136 6.13 -2.84 38.72
N HIS A 137 6.36 -1.60 39.17
CA HIS A 137 6.02 -0.95 40.45
C HIS A 137 6.26 -1.69 41.80
N PRO A 138 6.69 -0.94 42.85
CA PRO A 138 7.27 -1.47 44.09
C PRO A 138 6.36 -2.40 44.90
#